data_AF-A0A0K2UQ67-F1
#
_entry.id   AF-A0A0K2UQ67-F1
#
_cell.length_a   1.000
_cell.length_b   1.000
_cell.length_c   1.000
_cell.angle_alpha   90.00
_cell.angle_beta   90.00
_cell.angle_gamma   90.00
#
_symmetry.space_group_name_H-M   'P 1'
#
loop_
_entity.id
_entity.type
_entity.pdbx_description
1 polymer ?
#
loop_
_entity_poly.entity_id
_entity_poly.type
_entity_poly.pdbx_seq_one_letter_code
_entity_poly.pdbx_strand_id
1 'polypeptide(L)'
;MSSKFFYCQCKRCHDPTELGSHLSSLLCPKCQKGRIVQTNDILWNCIECGFETQDEKVNNLLQFIVKKLENNSSSIDTLDKTIKSFEKKLPQSHSIMLEYKKRLIDQQRKSITLEVIDQKLHILSQRLDILHILEGDCDSRLKGFLSYQIYELLMGKIYLTSKSSAVQGTDIQKWRLQILKHITVAKRILSEDNNCPPDLWKVEVQ
;
A
#
# COMPACT_ATOMS: atom_id res chain seq x y z
N MET A 1 4.15 12.45 -17.50
CA MET A 1 4.80 11.54 -18.47
C MET A 1 5.68 12.29 -19.49
N SER A 2 6.36 13.38 -19.09
CA SER A 2 7.14 14.23 -20.01
C SER A 2 8.66 14.14 -19.83
N SER A 3 9.18 13.42 -18.84
CA SER A 3 10.61 13.49 -18.49
C SER A 3 11.52 12.56 -19.31
N LYS A 4 10.97 11.60 -20.08
CA LYS A 4 11.76 10.60 -20.80
C LYS A 4 11.51 10.51 -22.31
N PHE A 5 10.73 11.41 -22.91
CA PHE A 5 10.49 11.49 -24.36
C PHE A 5 10.06 10.17 -25.07
N PHE A 6 9.57 9.15 -24.35
CA PHE A 6 8.99 7.93 -24.92
C PHE A 6 7.81 7.42 -24.09
N TYR A 7 6.91 6.68 -24.75
CA TYR A 7 5.83 5.94 -24.10
C TYR A 7 6.32 4.54 -23.71
N CYS A 8 6.21 4.20 -22.42
CA CYS A 8 6.62 2.89 -21.94
C CYS A 8 5.78 1.79 -22.58
N GLN A 9 6.44 0.78 -23.13
CA GLN A 9 5.81 -0.34 -23.82
C GLN A 9 5.85 -1.65 -23.00
N CYS A 10 6.05 -1.58 -21.67
CA CYS A 10 6.12 -2.78 -20.84
C CYS A 10 4.75 -3.46 -20.71
N LYS A 11 4.73 -4.73 -20.24
CA LYS A 11 3.50 -5.51 -20.04
C LYS A 11 2.44 -4.76 -19.22
N ARG A 12 2.87 -4.09 -18.13
CA ARG A 12 1.97 -3.31 -17.27
C ARG A 12 1.29 -2.17 -18.02
N CYS A 13 2.02 -1.43 -18.86
CA CYS A 13 1.48 -0.29 -19.60
C CYS A 13 0.49 -0.71 -20.71
N HIS A 14 0.51 -1.98 -21.11
CA HIS A 14 -0.43 -2.55 -22.08
C HIS A 14 -1.60 -3.31 -21.45
N ASP A 15 -1.58 -3.48 -20.13
CA ASP A 15 -2.62 -4.21 -19.40
C ASP A 15 -3.51 -3.20 -18.67
N PRO A 16 -4.80 -3.08 -19.05
CA PRO A 16 -5.77 -2.21 -18.37
C PRO A 16 -5.90 -2.46 -16.86
N THR A 17 -5.56 -3.67 -16.40
CA THR A 17 -5.59 -4.04 -14.97
C THR A 17 -4.28 -3.76 -14.25
N GLU A 18 -3.25 -3.33 -14.98
CA GLU A 18 -1.90 -3.06 -14.50
C GLU A 18 -1.28 -4.29 -13.81
N LEU A 19 -1.30 -5.45 -14.50
CA LEU A 19 -0.90 -6.76 -13.97
C LEU A 19 -1.82 -7.25 -12.83
N GLY A 20 -3.08 -6.82 -12.83
CA GLY A 20 -4.04 -7.09 -11.76
C GLY A 20 -3.87 -6.21 -10.51
N SER A 21 -2.96 -5.22 -10.52
CA SER A 21 -2.77 -4.33 -9.38
C SER A 21 -3.89 -3.28 -9.22
N HIS A 22 -4.55 -2.90 -10.31
CA HIS A 22 -5.65 -1.93 -10.32
C HIS A 22 -5.29 -0.60 -9.63
N LEU A 23 -4.09 -0.06 -9.88
CA LEU A 23 -3.62 1.19 -9.29
C LEU A 23 -4.39 2.42 -9.78
N SER A 24 -5.02 2.32 -10.95
CA SER A 24 -5.78 3.39 -11.62
C SER A 24 -7.28 3.09 -11.74
N SER A 25 -7.72 1.86 -11.41
CA SER A 25 -9.09 1.42 -11.65
C SER A 25 -10.10 2.02 -10.67
N LEU A 26 -11.36 2.20 -11.08
CA LEU A 26 -12.46 2.61 -10.19
C LEU A 26 -13.35 1.43 -9.81
N LEU A 27 -14.08 1.51 -8.71
CA LEU A 27 -15.18 0.59 -8.42
C LEU A 27 -16.37 0.91 -9.31
N CYS A 28 -16.97 -0.11 -9.90
CA CYS A 28 -18.10 0.07 -10.80
C CYS A 28 -19.36 0.52 -10.05
N PRO A 29 -19.97 1.67 -10.39
CA PRO A 29 -21.17 2.14 -9.71
C PRO A 29 -22.42 1.33 -10.10
N LYS A 30 -22.39 0.61 -11.23
CA LYS A 30 -23.53 -0.17 -11.74
C LYS A 30 -23.65 -1.53 -11.07
N CYS A 31 -22.57 -2.30 -10.98
CA CYS A 31 -22.61 -3.66 -10.42
C CYS A 31 -22.00 -3.79 -9.03
N GLN A 32 -21.27 -2.78 -8.54
CA GLN A 32 -20.59 -2.73 -7.23
C GLN A 32 -19.58 -3.86 -6.95
N LYS A 33 -19.39 -4.80 -7.89
CA LYS A 33 -18.45 -5.92 -7.82
C LYS A 33 -17.24 -5.70 -8.73
N GLY A 34 -17.49 -5.18 -9.93
CA GLY A 34 -16.46 -5.00 -10.94
C GLY A 34 -15.63 -3.75 -10.80
N ARG A 35 -14.53 -3.73 -11.56
CA ARG A 35 -13.63 -2.59 -11.66
C ARG A 35 -13.72 -1.97 -13.04
N ILE A 36 -13.76 -0.64 -13.09
CA ILE A 36 -13.66 0.13 -14.32
C ILE A 36 -12.17 0.38 -14.58
N VAL A 37 -11.72 -0.03 -15.77
CA VAL A 37 -10.34 0.12 -16.25
C VAL A 37 -10.32 0.94 -17.54
N GLN A 38 -9.21 1.62 -17.81
CA GLN A 38 -9.03 2.35 -19.05
C GLN A 38 -8.79 1.37 -20.21
N THR A 39 -9.66 1.37 -21.21
CA THR A 39 -9.55 0.46 -22.36
C THR A 39 -8.87 1.11 -23.55
N ASN A 40 -8.97 2.44 -23.66
CA ASN A 40 -8.24 3.27 -24.62
C ASN A 40 -8.15 4.71 -24.10
N ASP A 41 -7.63 5.63 -24.91
CA ASP A 41 -7.42 7.03 -24.51
C ASP A 41 -8.71 7.80 -24.18
N ILE A 42 -9.88 7.27 -24.53
CA ILE A 42 -11.17 7.97 -24.45
C ILE A 42 -12.16 7.24 -23.52
N LEU A 43 -12.06 5.92 -23.41
CA LEU A 43 -13.05 5.06 -22.79
C LEU A 43 -12.51 4.25 -21.62
N TRP A 44 -13.42 4.05 -20.67
CA TRP A 44 -13.23 3.26 -19.48
C TRP A 44 -14.38 2.27 -19.36
N ASN A 45 -14.07 0.98 -19.17
CA ASN A 45 -15.07 -0.09 -19.16
C ASN A 45 -14.94 -0.95 -17.90
N CYS A 46 -16.08 -1.38 -17.38
CA CYS A 46 -16.16 -2.36 -16.30
C CYS A 46 -15.88 -3.76 -16.83
N ILE A 47 -14.91 -4.44 -16.24
CA ILE A 47 -14.51 -5.81 -16.64
C ILE A 47 -15.56 -6.89 -16.31
N GLU A 48 -16.53 -6.60 -15.42
CA GLU A 48 -17.55 -7.58 -15.00
C GLU A 48 -18.90 -7.42 -15.71
N CYS A 49 -19.34 -6.17 -15.93
CA CYS A 49 -20.71 -5.90 -16.40
C CYS A 49 -20.77 -5.05 -17.68
N GLY A 50 -19.62 -4.70 -18.27
CA GLY A 50 -19.54 -3.92 -19.50
C GLY A 50 -19.99 -2.47 -19.38
N PHE A 51 -20.26 -1.95 -18.17
CA PHE A 51 -20.55 -0.53 -17.98
C PHE A 51 -19.43 0.34 -18.54
N GLU A 52 -19.77 1.34 -19.34
CA GLU A 52 -18.83 2.23 -20.00
C GLU A 52 -18.97 3.67 -19.48
N THR A 53 -17.84 4.37 -19.37
CA THR A 53 -17.78 5.81 -19.09
C THR A 53 -16.65 6.46 -19.87
N GLN A 54 -16.78 7.77 -20.07
CA GLN A 54 -15.79 8.61 -20.75
C GLN A 54 -14.65 8.98 -19.79
N ASP A 55 -13.44 9.13 -20.34
CA ASP A 55 -12.22 9.51 -19.64
C ASP A 55 -12.36 10.85 -18.88
N GLU A 56 -13.03 11.83 -19.48
CA GLU A 56 -13.30 13.13 -18.86
C GLU A 56 -14.03 12.98 -17.50
N LYS A 57 -15.03 12.10 -17.43
CA LYS A 57 -15.80 11.86 -16.18
C LYS A 57 -14.93 11.21 -15.11
N VAL A 58 -14.06 10.29 -15.51
CA VAL A 58 -13.12 9.61 -14.60
C VAL A 58 -12.12 10.62 -14.06
N ASN A 59 -11.52 11.42 -14.93
CA ASN A 59 -10.55 12.44 -14.53
C ASN A 59 -11.16 13.52 -13.63
N ASN A 60 -12.37 13.98 -13.93
CA ASN A 60 -13.10 14.92 -13.06
C ASN A 60 -13.35 14.34 -11.67
N LEU A 61 -13.72 13.05 -11.58
CA LEU A 61 -13.88 12.36 -10.30
C LEU A 61 -12.55 12.28 -9.54
N LEU A 62 -11.47 11.84 -10.20
CA LEU A 62 -10.16 11.70 -9.57
C LEU A 62 -9.62 13.04 -9.07
N GLN A 63 -9.75 14.11 -9.86
CA GLN A 63 -9.38 15.47 -9.46
C GLN A 63 -10.18 15.95 -8.25
N PHE A 64 -11.50 15.71 -8.24
CA PHE A 64 -12.34 16.02 -7.08
C PHE A 64 -11.87 15.28 -5.82
N ILE A 65 -11.54 13.99 -5.94
CA ILE A 65 -11.06 13.17 -4.83
C ILE A 65 -9.75 13.74 -4.27
N VAL A 66 -8.77 14.01 -5.16
CA VAL A 66 -7.46 14.56 -4.77
C VAL A 66 -7.63 15.90 -4.05
N LYS A 67 -8.40 16.83 -4.63
CA LYS A 67 -8.65 18.16 -4.03
C LYS A 67 -9.31 18.06 -2.66
N LYS A 68 -10.27 17.14 -2.49
CA LYS A 68 -10.94 16.93 -1.20
C LYS A 68 -9.96 16.38 -0.14
N LEU A 69 -9.04 15.52 -0.54
CA LEU A 69 -8.05 14.95 0.37
C LEU A 69 -6.95 15.95 0.75
N GLU A 70 -6.54 16.82 -0.18
CA GLU A 70 -5.61 17.92 0.09
C GLU A 70 -6.18 18.90 1.12
N ASN A 71 -7.47 19.22 1.04
CA ASN A 71 -8.13 20.12 1.99
C ASN A 71 -8.32 19.51 3.39
N ASN A 72 -8.36 18.18 3.51
CA ASN A 72 -8.66 17.47 4.76
C ASN A 72 -7.41 16.95 5.49
N SER A 73 -6.22 17.45 5.14
CA SER A 73 -4.92 16.91 5.59
C SER A 73 -4.52 17.26 7.03
N SER A 74 -5.33 18.01 7.78
CA SER A 74 -4.90 18.61 9.05
C SER A 74 -4.97 17.67 10.26
N SER A 75 -5.87 16.69 10.28
CA SER A 75 -6.01 15.74 11.40
C SER A 75 -6.12 14.28 10.94
N ILE A 76 -5.69 13.36 11.82
CA ILE A 76 -5.76 11.91 11.59
C ILE A 76 -7.21 11.45 11.40
N ASP A 77 -8.14 11.96 12.21
CA ASP A 77 -9.57 11.59 12.14
C ASP A 77 -10.22 12.08 10.85
N THR A 78 -9.93 13.31 10.43
CA THR A 78 -10.44 13.83 9.14
C THR A 78 -9.89 13.05 7.96
N LEU A 79 -8.61 12.67 8.01
CA LEU A 79 -7.98 11.87 6.96
C LEU A 79 -8.60 10.46 6.89
N ASP A 80 -8.75 9.77 8.03
CA ASP A 80 -9.34 8.43 8.11
C ASP A 80 -10.80 8.41 7.61
N LYS A 81 -11.63 9.37 8.05
CA LYS A 81 -13.01 9.54 7.56
C LYS A 81 -13.05 9.78 6.05
N THR A 82 -12.12 10.58 5.54
CA THR A 82 -12.07 10.88 4.12
C THR A 82 -11.67 9.65 3.30
N ILE A 83 -10.66 8.89 3.74
CA ILE A 83 -10.24 7.61 3.14
C ILE A 83 -11.44 6.65 3.08
N LYS A 84 -12.13 6.42 4.20
CA LYS A 84 -13.33 5.56 4.29
C LYS A 84 -14.43 5.98 3.32
N SER A 85 -14.62 7.28 3.10
CA SER A 85 -15.62 7.77 2.16
C SER A 85 -15.32 7.40 0.69
N PHE A 86 -14.06 7.15 0.36
CA PHE A 86 -13.62 6.81 -1.00
C PHE A 86 -13.48 5.31 -1.26
N GLU A 87 -13.54 4.47 -0.23
CA GLU A 87 -13.53 3.00 -0.39
C GLU A 87 -14.71 2.47 -1.22
N LYS A 88 -15.78 3.26 -1.36
CA LYS A 88 -16.93 2.95 -2.23
C LYS A 88 -16.70 3.29 -3.70
N LYS A 89 -15.65 4.05 -4.00
CA LYS A 89 -15.35 4.57 -5.35
C LYS A 89 -14.01 4.05 -5.88
N LEU A 90 -13.03 3.85 -5.01
CA LEU A 90 -11.69 3.41 -5.35
C LEU A 90 -11.40 2.06 -4.71
N PRO A 91 -10.76 1.12 -5.43
CA PRO A 91 -10.23 -0.09 -4.83
C PRO A 91 -9.14 0.26 -3.81
N GLN A 92 -8.94 -0.62 -2.84
CA GLN A 92 -7.93 -0.43 -1.80
C GLN A 92 -6.50 -0.34 -2.35
N SER A 93 -6.25 -0.90 -3.53
CA SER A 93 -4.97 -0.85 -4.24
C SER A 93 -4.76 0.41 -5.08
N HIS A 94 -5.78 1.27 -5.22
CA HIS A 94 -5.67 2.49 -6.02
C HIS A 94 -4.53 3.38 -5.50
N SER A 95 -3.70 3.91 -6.40
CA SER A 95 -2.54 4.76 -6.10
C SER A 95 -2.84 5.90 -5.11
N ILE A 96 -3.92 6.66 -5.35
CA ILE A 96 -4.49 7.64 -4.40
C ILE A 96 -4.68 7.02 -3.00
N MET A 97 -5.42 5.90 -2.87
CA MET A 97 -5.65 5.27 -1.57
C MET A 97 -4.35 4.89 -0.86
N LEU A 98 -3.37 4.34 -1.60
CA LEU A 98 -2.07 3.98 -1.04
C LEU A 98 -1.27 5.18 -0.54
N GLU A 99 -1.32 6.29 -1.27
CA GLU A 99 -0.65 7.54 -0.91
C GLU A 99 -1.26 8.14 0.36
N TYR A 100 -2.58 8.19 0.47
CA TYR A 100 -3.22 8.76 1.66
C TYR A 100 -3.12 7.86 2.89
N LYS A 101 -3.16 6.54 2.72
CA LYS A 101 -2.83 5.60 3.80
C LYS A 101 -1.39 5.76 4.29
N LYS A 102 -0.44 6.03 3.40
CA LYS A 102 0.93 6.37 3.80
C LYS A 102 0.96 7.64 4.65
N ARG A 103 0.28 8.71 4.20
CA ARG A 103 0.17 9.96 4.98
C ARG A 103 -0.44 9.74 6.36
N LEU A 104 -1.43 8.84 6.47
CA LEU A 104 -2.02 8.45 7.75
C LEU A 104 -0.98 7.82 8.69
N ILE A 105 -0.19 6.86 8.19
CA ILE A 105 0.91 6.26 8.96
C ILE A 105 1.94 7.33 9.38
N ASP A 106 2.30 8.23 8.48
CA ASP A 106 3.28 9.29 8.73
C ASP A 106 2.80 10.24 9.84
N GLN A 107 1.51 10.59 9.89
CA GLN A 107 0.91 11.37 10.98
C GLN A 107 0.89 10.60 12.31
N GLN A 108 0.72 9.27 12.25
CA GLN A 108 0.74 8.39 13.41
C GLN A 108 2.14 7.94 13.83
N ARG A 109 3.22 8.52 13.31
CA ARG A 109 4.61 8.04 13.54
C ARG A 109 4.96 7.83 15.01
N LYS A 110 4.55 8.74 15.90
CA LYS A 110 4.82 8.69 17.34
C LYS A 110 3.89 7.76 18.13
N SER A 111 2.77 7.35 17.54
CA SER A 111 1.77 6.51 18.22
C SER A 111 2.16 5.03 18.12
N ILE A 112 2.15 4.37 19.28
CA ILE A 112 2.61 2.98 19.47
C ILE A 112 1.57 2.12 20.21
N THR A 113 0.28 2.42 20.08
CA THR A 113 -0.76 1.51 20.60
C THR A 113 -0.85 0.25 19.75
N LEU A 114 -1.30 -0.87 20.33
CA LEU A 114 -1.45 -2.13 19.58
C LEU A 114 -2.36 -1.97 18.35
N GLU A 115 -3.46 -1.23 18.48
CA GLU A 115 -4.38 -0.94 17.38
C GLU A 115 -3.71 -0.16 16.24
N VAL A 116 -2.92 0.86 16.56
CA VAL A 116 -2.18 1.64 15.56
C VAL A 116 -1.08 0.80 14.89
N ILE A 117 -0.39 -0.04 15.65
CA ILE A 117 0.59 -0.97 15.08
C ILE A 117 -0.07 -1.92 14.10
N ASP A 118 -1.23 -2.49 14.44
CA ASP A 118 -1.96 -3.39 13.56
C ASP A 118 -2.46 -2.70 12.29
N GLN A 119 -2.94 -1.46 12.42
CA GLN A 119 -3.30 -0.64 11.28
C GLN A 119 -2.09 -0.39 10.35
N LYS A 120 -0.93 -0.03 10.92
CA LYS A 120 0.31 0.19 10.16
C LYS A 120 0.77 -1.10 9.46
N LEU A 121 0.78 -2.23 10.16
CA LEU A 121 1.15 -3.53 9.61
C LEU A 121 0.26 -3.92 8.43
N HIS A 122 -1.06 -3.72 8.56
CA HIS A 122 -2.01 -3.99 7.49
C HIS A 122 -1.70 -3.16 6.24
N ILE A 123 -1.52 -1.85 6.39
CA ILE A 123 -1.24 -0.94 5.27
C ILE A 123 0.12 -1.25 4.62
N LEU A 124 1.17 -1.49 5.41
CA LEU A 124 2.50 -1.80 4.88
C LEU A 124 2.53 -3.14 4.15
N SER A 125 1.86 -4.16 4.69
CA SER A 125 1.72 -5.47 4.03
C SER A 125 0.99 -5.33 2.69
N GLN A 126 -0.12 -4.59 2.66
CA GLN A 126 -0.84 -4.33 1.43
C GLN A 126 0.03 -3.64 0.38
N ARG A 127 0.84 -2.65 0.77
CA ARG A 127 1.78 -1.98 -0.14
C ARG A 127 2.84 -2.94 -0.67
N LEU A 128 3.34 -3.83 0.20
CA LEU A 128 4.33 -4.84 -0.18
C LEU A 128 3.75 -5.85 -1.18
N ASP A 129 2.51 -6.31 -0.98
CA ASP A 129 1.80 -7.20 -1.91
C ASP A 129 1.64 -6.57 -3.30
N ILE A 130 1.32 -5.29 -3.35
CA ILE A 130 1.23 -4.54 -4.62
C ILE A 130 2.59 -4.48 -5.32
N LEU A 131 3.69 -4.30 -4.58
CA LEU A 131 5.03 -4.33 -5.17
C LEU A 131 5.39 -5.74 -5.70
N HIS A 132 4.94 -6.81 -5.05
CA HIS A 132 5.09 -8.16 -5.61
C HIS A 132 4.33 -8.33 -6.92
N ILE A 133 3.13 -7.73 -7.06
CA ILE A 133 2.40 -7.74 -8.33
C ILE A 133 3.17 -6.97 -9.42
N LEU A 134 3.70 -5.79 -9.09
CA LEU A 134 4.31 -4.89 -10.06
C LEU A 134 5.73 -5.27 -10.46
N GLU A 135 6.51 -5.78 -9.50
CA GLU A 135 7.95 -6.03 -9.65
C GLU A 135 8.29 -7.52 -9.61
N GLY A 136 7.32 -8.39 -9.33
CA GLY A 136 7.54 -9.83 -9.19
C GLY A 136 8.50 -10.16 -8.03
N ASP A 137 9.38 -11.13 -8.26
CA ASP A 137 10.41 -11.55 -7.28
C ASP A 137 11.65 -10.64 -7.28
N CYS A 138 11.69 -9.61 -8.12
CA CYS A 138 12.82 -8.68 -8.17
C CYS A 138 12.95 -7.92 -6.85
N ASP A 139 14.19 -7.83 -6.37
CA ASP A 139 14.52 -6.98 -5.24
C ASP A 139 14.38 -5.51 -5.63
N SER A 140 13.74 -4.73 -4.76
CA SER A 140 13.66 -3.29 -4.88
C SER A 140 13.93 -2.64 -3.55
N ARG A 141 14.60 -1.48 -3.62
CA ARG A 141 14.91 -0.66 -2.44
C ARG A 141 13.67 -0.43 -1.56
N LEU A 142 12.51 -0.22 -2.19
CA LEU A 142 11.25 -0.02 -1.48
C LEU A 142 10.77 -1.28 -0.74
N LYS A 143 10.87 -2.48 -1.35
CA LYS A 143 10.57 -3.74 -0.66
C LYS A 143 11.48 -3.96 0.56
N GLY A 144 12.75 -3.58 0.47
CA GLY A 144 13.69 -3.60 1.59
C GLY A 144 13.22 -2.74 2.75
N PHE A 145 12.93 -1.46 2.50
CA PHE A 145 12.48 -0.54 3.57
C PHE A 145 11.10 -0.91 4.15
N LEU A 146 10.16 -1.38 3.33
CA LEU A 146 8.87 -1.85 3.84
C LEU A 146 9.03 -3.08 4.72
N SER A 147 9.88 -4.04 4.31
CA SER A 147 10.18 -5.22 5.13
C SER A 147 10.82 -4.82 6.46
N TYR A 148 11.75 -3.87 6.45
CA TYR A 148 12.36 -3.34 7.66
C TYR A 148 11.30 -2.71 8.60
N GLN A 149 10.41 -1.86 8.08
CA GLN A 149 9.36 -1.24 8.89
C GLN A 149 8.38 -2.27 9.48
N ILE A 150 8.01 -3.29 8.71
CA ILE A 150 7.16 -4.39 9.20
C ILE A 150 7.87 -5.12 10.34
N TYR A 151 9.17 -5.42 10.18
CA TYR A 151 9.99 -6.03 11.24
C TYR A 151 9.96 -5.20 12.53
N GLU A 152 10.22 -3.89 12.47
CA GLU A 152 10.22 -3.02 13.65
C GLU A 152 8.86 -2.99 14.36
N LEU A 153 7.78 -2.91 13.58
CA LEU A 153 6.42 -2.90 14.12
C LEU A 153 6.05 -4.23 14.78
N LEU A 154 6.46 -5.37 14.22
CA LEU A 154 6.23 -6.68 14.84
C LEU A 154 7.01 -6.84 16.15
N MET A 155 8.25 -6.34 16.21
CA MET A 155 9.04 -6.30 17.45
C MET A 155 8.34 -5.45 18.52
N GLY A 156 7.87 -4.25 18.14
CA GLY A 156 7.08 -3.38 19.02
C GLY A 156 5.78 -4.05 19.49
N LYS A 157 5.10 -4.77 18.58
CA LYS A 157 3.88 -5.53 18.90
C LYS A 157 4.14 -6.59 19.97
N ILE A 158 5.16 -7.44 19.79
CA ILE A 158 5.53 -8.47 20.77
C ILE A 158 5.85 -7.83 22.13
N TYR A 159 6.61 -6.74 22.14
CA TYR A 159 6.98 -6.04 23.39
C TYR A 159 5.75 -5.55 24.16
N LEU A 160 4.81 -4.87 23.50
CA LEU A 160 3.59 -4.34 24.13
C LEU A 160 2.66 -5.46 24.58
N THR A 161 2.57 -6.51 23.77
CA THR A 161 1.81 -7.72 24.11
C THR A 161 2.39 -8.43 25.32
N SER A 162 3.71 -8.53 25.49
CA SER A 162 4.30 -9.18 26.68
C SER A 162 3.96 -8.48 28.00
N LYS A 163 3.58 -7.20 27.95
CA LYS A 163 3.09 -6.43 29.10
C LYS A 163 1.59 -6.64 29.38
N SER A 164 0.87 -7.22 28.43
CA SER A 164 -0.58 -7.39 28.44
C SER A 164 -0.89 -8.88 28.56
N SER A 165 -1.46 -9.35 29.67
CA SER A 165 -1.66 -10.78 29.99
C SER A 165 -2.62 -11.57 29.06
N ALA A 166 -2.96 -11.05 27.89
CA ALA A 166 -4.12 -11.43 27.09
C ALA A 166 -3.81 -12.16 25.76
N VAL A 167 -2.55 -12.44 25.42
CA VAL A 167 -2.20 -13.04 24.11
C VAL A 167 -1.72 -14.47 24.23
N GLN A 168 -2.28 -15.33 23.36
CA GLN A 168 -1.94 -16.75 23.27
C GLN A 168 -0.54 -16.95 22.67
N GLY A 169 0.19 -17.96 23.16
CA GLY A 169 1.54 -18.25 22.69
C GLY A 169 1.65 -18.55 21.18
N THR A 170 0.56 -18.98 20.54
CA THR A 170 0.47 -19.28 19.11
C THR A 170 0.65 -18.03 18.23
N ASP A 171 0.07 -16.89 18.61
CA ASP A 171 0.20 -15.64 17.85
C ASP A 171 1.62 -15.07 17.90
N ILE A 172 2.28 -15.19 19.06
CA ILE A 172 3.66 -14.74 19.24
C ILE A 172 4.61 -15.53 18.32
N GLN A 173 4.42 -16.84 18.20
CA GLN A 173 5.24 -17.66 17.30
C GLN A 173 5.02 -17.26 15.83
N LYS A 174 3.77 -17.00 15.42
CA LYS A 174 3.47 -16.51 14.08
C LYS A 174 4.16 -15.18 13.79
N TRP A 175 4.19 -14.25 14.74
CA TRP A 175 4.89 -12.96 14.56
C TRP A 175 6.40 -13.13 14.52
N ARG A 176 6.98 -14.05 15.30
CA ARG A 176 8.42 -14.37 15.23
C ARG A 176 8.84 -14.90 13.85
N LEU A 177 8.05 -15.78 13.25
CA LEU A 177 8.31 -16.26 11.89
C LEU A 177 8.26 -15.12 10.86
N GLN A 178 7.31 -14.19 11.00
CA GLN A 178 7.24 -13.01 10.15
C GLN A 178 8.42 -12.06 10.36
N ILE A 179 8.85 -11.85 11.60
CA ILE A 179 10.06 -11.08 11.93
C ILE A 179 11.26 -11.64 11.20
N LEU A 180 11.51 -12.94 11.31
CA LEU A 180 12.62 -13.62 10.63
C LEU A 180 12.54 -13.43 9.11
N LYS A 181 11.37 -13.65 8.52
CA LYS A 181 11.16 -13.43 7.07
C LYS A 181 11.54 -12.00 6.66
N HIS A 182 10.99 -11.01 7.35
CA HIS A 182 11.13 -9.60 6.95
C HIS A 182 12.53 -9.04 7.23
N ILE A 183 13.18 -9.44 8.33
CA ILE A 183 14.54 -8.98 8.64
C ILE A 183 15.56 -9.59 7.67
N THR A 184 15.39 -10.85 7.27
CA THR A 184 16.24 -11.48 6.25
C THR A 184 16.14 -10.75 4.91
N VAL A 185 14.92 -10.45 4.46
CA VAL A 185 14.69 -9.68 3.22
C VAL A 185 15.27 -8.28 3.32
N ALA A 186 15.03 -7.57 4.42
CA ALA A 186 15.55 -6.23 4.64
C ALA A 186 17.09 -6.23 4.62
N LYS A 187 17.74 -7.18 5.32
CA LYS A 187 19.21 -7.31 5.35
C LYS A 187 19.79 -7.64 3.98
N ARG A 188 19.18 -8.57 3.25
CA ARG A 188 19.61 -8.90 1.88
C ARG A 188 19.59 -7.66 0.98
N ILE A 189 18.51 -6.89 1.00
CA ILE A 189 18.30 -5.77 0.07
C ILE A 189 19.05 -4.51 0.49
N LEU A 190 19.11 -4.20 1.79
CA LEU A 190 19.57 -2.91 2.29
C LEU A 190 21.01 -2.91 2.82
N SER A 191 21.68 -4.06 2.93
CA SER A 191 23.05 -4.13 3.51
C SER A 191 24.04 -3.17 2.86
N GLU A 192 23.94 -2.95 1.55
CA GLU A 192 24.80 -2.03 0.80
C GLU A 192 24.14 -0.65 0.52
N ASP A 193 22.93 -0.40 1.04
CA ASP A 193 22.25 0.88 0.84
C ASP A 193 22.90 1.97 1.70
N ASN A 194 23.15 3.15 1.11
CA ASN A 194 23.67 4.31 1.84
C ASN A 194 22.78 4.76 3.01
N ASN A 195 21.50 4.39 3.01
CA ASN A 195 20.54 4.66 4.08
C ASN A 195 20.14 3.37 4.84
N CYS A 196 21.00 2.35 4.83
CA CYS A 196 20.81 1.15 5.63
C CYS A 196 20.59 1.51 7.10
N PRO A 197 19.49 1.05 7.74
CA PRO A 197 19.26 1.29 9.16
C PRO A 197 20.41 0.72 10.02
N PRO A 198 20.99 1.50 10.96
CA PRO A 198 22.16 1.07 11.74
C PRO A 198 21.94 -0.24 12.52
N ASP A 199 20.72 -0.50 12.97
CA ASP A 199 20.39 -1.68 13.76
C ASP A 199 20.31 -2.95 12.92
N LEU A 200 20.16 -2.84 11.59
CA LEU A 200 20.16 -3.97 10.67
C LEU A 200 21.51 -4.73 10.66
N TRP A 201 22.61 -4.01 10.88
CA TRP A 201 23.96 -4.58 10.97
C TRP A 201 24.15 -5.47 12.21
N LYS A 202 23.40 -5.19 13.27
CA LYS A 202 23.50 -5.91 14.56
C LYS A 202 22.67 -7.19 14.59
N VAL A 203 21.77 -7.38 13.62
CA VAL A 203 20.94 -8.58 13.56
C VAL A 203 21.72 -9.69 12.86
N GLU A 204 22.17 -10.68 13.64
CA GLU A 204 22.63 -11.96 13.10
C GLU A 204 21.42 -12.74 12.58
N VAL A 205 21.41 -12.99 11.27
CA VAL A 205 20.42 -13.87 10.64
C VAL A 205 21.19 -15.15 10.35
N GLN A 206 20.90 -16.21 11.11
CA GLN A 206 21.42 -17.56 10.86
C GLN A 206 20.65 -18.23 9.72
#